data_AF-E3N452-F1
#
_entry.id   AF-E3N452-F1
#
_cell.length_a   1.000
_cell.length_b   1.000
_cell.length_c   1.000
_cell.angle_alpha   90.00
_cell.angle_beta   90.00
_cell.angle_gamma   90.00
#
_symmetry.space_group_name_H-M   'P 1'
#
loop_
_entity.id
_entity.type
_entity.pdbx_description
1 polymer ?
#
loop_
_entity_poly.entity_id
_entity_poly.type
_entity_poly.pdbx_seq_one_letter_code
_entity_poly.pdbx_strand_id
1 'polypeptide(L)'
;MFRVRKAPSEEHTLANYAYVNRSDFDATHIKHVCVNTGPARHYIFSIKNDLTIKPGEIAFGVPHRRWAVLSLDQEIRVTPFSFPTSDYIGSIVLSADFNNKKNVTSEPLNADLMAREFSMQFSGQAFTKDMQMAFRFDDKEKNKTHTLSLVVKTIEQLDLMKAAAASNGEGAPADSSAKPKQIDAGQLMANSVIVFDKEEGSMLSLIGKSKGKSAYRSIINPNWNFAEMGIGGLDKEFSNIFRRAFASRVFPPEFIEQLGMKHVRGILLYGPPGTGKTLMARQIGKMLNAREPKIVNGPQILDKYVGESESNVRKLFADAEEEWRRCGANSGLHIIIFDEIDAICKQRGSMVRFPQQHSCNRNGHRRDMIDEALLRPGRLEVQMEVSLPDEFGRLQILRIHTARMREYNKMDPKVDSCDN
;
A
#
# COMPACT_ATOMS: atom_id res chain seq x y z
N MET A 1 43.34 15.49 2.25
CA MET A 1 42.57 14.25 2.45
C MET A 1 42.22 14.18 3.92
N PHE A 2 41.11 13.53 4.27
CA PHE A 2 40.65 13.41 5.66
C PHE A 2 40.60 11.94 6.06
N ARG A 3 40.91 11.66 7.32
CA ARG A 3 40.84 10.30 7.87
C ARG A 3 39.52 10.06 8.59
N VAL A 4 38.86 8.96 8.27
CA VAL A 4 37.55 8.60 8.84
C VAL A 4 37.69 8.15 10.29
N ARG A 5 36.85 8.73 11.16
CA ARG A 5 36.73 8.43 12.59
C ARG A 5 35.30 8.05 12.98
N LYS A 6 35.17 7.44 14.16
CA LYS A 6 33.87 7.17 14.79
C LYS A 6 33.36 8.46 15.45
N ALA A 7 32.05 8.71 15.40
CA ALA A 7 31.40 9.74 16.20
C ALA A 7 31.70 9.55 17.71
N PRO A 8 31.97 10.64 18.46
CA PRO A 8 32.41 10.58 19.85
C PRO A 8 31.32 10.14 20.83
N SER A 9 30.03 10.47 20.57
CA SER A 9 28.90 10.01 21.39
C SER A 9 27.72 9.51 20.57
N GLU A 10 26.74 8.87 21.22
CA GLU A 10 25.49 8.43 20.58
C GLU A 10 24.63 9.61 20.13
N GLU A 11 24.59 10.70 20.90
CA GLU A 11 23.88 11.93 20.50
C GLU A 11 24.46 12.51 19.22
N HIS A 12 25.78 12.40 19.04
CA HIS A 12 26.43 12.81 17.81
C HIS A 12 25.98 11.95 16.61
N THR A 13 25.67 10.67 16.84
CA THR A 13 25.17 9.78 15.80
C THR A 13 23.72 10.12 15.38
N LEU A 14 22.92 10.70 16.28
CA LEU A 14 21.51 11.05 16.03
C LEU A 14 21.34 12.40 15.34
N ALA A 15 22.32 13.30 15.43
CA ALA A 15 22.18 14.65 14.89
C ALA A 15 22.37 14.75 13.36
N ASN A 16 22.68 13.64 12.69
CA ASN A 16 22.85 13.55 11.23
C ASN A 16 23.96 14.48 10.66
N TYR A 17 24.98 14.81 11.45
CA TYR A 17 26.13 15.60 11.02
C TYR A 17 27.40 14.76 10.81
N ALA A 18 28.29 15.25 9.95
CA ALA A 18 29.70 14.88 9.94
C ALA A 18 30.48 15.87 10.82
N TYR A 19 31.25 15.34 11.77
CA TYR A 19 31.97 16.17 12.74
C TYR A 19 33.38 16.44 12.26
N VAL A 20 33.74 17.72 12.22
CA VAL A 20 35.03 18.22 11.73
C VAL A 20 35.64 19.20 12.72
N ASN A 21 36.96 19.31 12.71
CA ASN A 21 37.65 20.34 13.48
C ASN A 21 37.41 21.72 12.86
N ARG A 22 37.32 22.76 13.70
CA ARG A 22 37.13 24.15 13.26
C ARG A 22 38.28 24.67 12.39
N SER A 23 39.50 24.18 12.59
CA SER A 23 40.67 24.58 11.82
C SER A 23 40.63 24.09 10.36
N ASP A 24 39.92 22.98 10.08
CA ASP A 24 39.82 22.44 8.73
C ASP A 24 38.66 23.05 7.94
N PHE A 25 37.48 23.07 8.56
CA PHE A 25 36.27 23.65 7.99
C PHE A 25 35.53 24.42 9.08
N ASP A 26 35.33 25.72 8.89
CA ASP A 26 34.47 26.50 9.77
C ASP A 26 33.01 26.31 9.34
N ALA A 27 32.22 25.63 10.18
CA ALA A 27 30.81 25.32 9.91
C ALA A 27 29.92 26.58 9.89
N THR A 28 30.44 27.74 10.31
CA THR A 28 29.74 29.03 10.15
C THR A 28 29.70 29.50 8.70
N HIS A 29 30.72 29.18 7.91
CA HIS A 29 30.85 29.58 6.51
C HIS A 29 30.49 28.46 5.54
N ILE A 30 30.89 27.21 5.86
CA ILE A 30 30.65 26.04 5.02
C ILE A 30 29.66 25.14 5.76
N LYS A 31 28.43 25.03 5.27
CA LYS A 31 27.40 24.20 5.93
C LYS A 31 27.42 22.74 5.49
N HIS A 32 27.86 22.48 4.26
CA HIS A 32 27.84 21.14 3.67
C HIS A 32 29.16 20.80 3.01
N VAL A 33 29.45 19.50 2.96
CA VAL A 33 30.63 18.95 2.30
C VAL A 33 30.23 17.77 1.43
N CYS A 34 30.93 17.61 0.31
CA CYS A 34 30.85 16.44 -0.55
C CYS A 34 32.02 15.52 -0.21
N VAL A 35 31.70 14.28 0.15
CA VAL A 35 32.63 13.21 0.46
C VAL A 35 32.72 12.27 -0.75
N ASN A 36 33.92 12.14 -1.29
CA ASN A 36 34.21 11.30 -2.45
C ASN A 36 34.94 10.04 -1.97
N THR A 37 34.29 8.89 -2.10
CA THR A 37 34.86 7.58 -1.76
C THR A 37 35.41 6.83 -2.98
N GLY A 38 35.03 7.25 -4.18
CA GLY A 38 35.51 6.72 -5.45
C GLY A 38 35.16 7.65 -6.62
N PRO A 39 35.52 7.28 -7.87
CA PRO A 39 35.36 8.16 -9.04
C PRO A 39 33.90 8.45 -9.44
N ALA A 40 32.92 7.67 -8.96
CA ALA A 40 31.50 7.85 -9.26
C ALA A 40 30.61 7.91 -8.00
N ARG A 41 31.18 7.93 -6.81
CA ARG A 41 30.43 7.91 -5.54
C ARG A 41 30.69 9.20 -4.76
N HIS A 42 29.66 10.04 -4.77
CA HIS A 42 29.64 11.35 -4.13
C HIS A 42 28.53 11.36 -3.08
N TYR A 43 28.89 11.65 -1.83
CA TYR A 43 27.94 11.69 -0.72
C TYR A 43 27.95 13.08 -0.10
N ILE A 44 26.79 13.70 0.06
CA ILE A 44 26.68 15.04 0.64
C ILE A 44 26.34 14.90 2.13
N PHE A 45 27.11 15.58 2.97
CA PHE A 45 26.89 15.63 4.41
C PHE A 45 26.82 17.07 4.90
N SER A 46 25.97 17.33 5.89
CA SER A 46 26.06 18.56 6.70
C SER A 46 27.19 18.44 7.70
N ILE A 47 27.92 19.53 7.92
CA ILE A 47 29.03 19.54 8.89
C ILE A 47 28.67 20.28 10.18
N LYS A 48 29.27 19.84 11.28
CA LYS A 48 29.23 20.53 12.57
C LYS A 48 30.61 20.49 13.20
N ASN A 49 31.04 21.59 13.79
CA ASN A 49 32.30 21.64 14.49
C ASN A 49 32.22 20.95 15.85
N ASP A 50 33.22 20.14 16.15
CA ASP A 50 33.42 19.58 17.48
C ASP A 50 34.90 19.65 17.89
N LEU A 51 35.14 19.89 19.17
CA LEU A 51 36.49 20.09 19.73
C LEU A 51 37.22 18.77 19.96
N THR A 52 36.50 17.64 20.01
CA THR A 52 37.11 16.32 20.25
C THR A 52 37.83 15.76 19.03
N ILE A 53 37.52 16.28 17.84
CA ILE A 53 38.07 15.80 16.57
C ILE A 53 39.39 16.52 16.27
N LYS A 54 40.42 15.76 15.89
CA LYS A 54 41.72 16.33 15.51
C LYS A 54 41.67 16.93 14.10
N PRO A 55 42.51 17.95 13.81
CA PRO A 55 42.66 18.45 12.44
C PRO A 55 43.05 17.33 11.46
N GLY A 56 42.46 17.32 10.28
CA GLY A 56 42.62 16.27 9.26
C GLY A 56 41.80 15.00 9.50
N GLU A 57 40.98 14.95 10.56
CA GLU A 57 40.06 13.84 10.84
C GLU A 57 38.60 14.27 10.68
N ILE A 58 37.75 13.34 10.26
CA ILE A 58 36.30 13.55 10.14
C ILE A 58 35.55 12.37 10.75
N ALA A 59 34.63 12.67 11.66
CA ALA A 59 33.90 11.66 12.39
C ALA A 59 32.47 11.48 11.85
N PHE A 60 32.09 10.21 11.63
CA PHE A 60 30.77 9.83 11.14
C PHE A 60 30.08 8.86 12.12
N GLY A 61 28.74 8.97 12.17
CA GLY A 61 27.88 8.01 12.85
C GLY A 61 27.88 6.63 12.18
N VAL A 62 27.41 5.61 12.90
CA VAL A 62 27.30 4.23 12.35
C VAL A 62 26.39 4.18 11.11
N PRO A 63 25.19 4.81 11.09
CA PRO A 63 24.31 4.78 9.92
C PRO A 63 24.97 5.41 8.67
N HIS A 64 25.63 6.55 8.84
CA HIS A 64 26.29 7.26 7.74
C HIS A 64 27.44 6.46 7.13
N ARG A 65 28.22 5.76 7.95
CA ARG A 65 29.32 4.92 7.45
C ARG A 65 28.81 3.71 6.69
N ARG A 66 27.68 3.12 7.12
CA ARG A 66 27.02 2.04 6.37
C ARG A 66 26.50 2.53 5.03
N TRP A 67 25.84 3.69 5.02
CA TRP A 67 25.33 4.31 3.80
C TRP A 67 26.43 4.69 2.80
N ALA A 68 27.48 5.38 3.26
CA ALA A 68 28.59 5.83 2.41
C ALA A 68 29.70 4.78 2.20
N VAL A 69 29.53 3.57 2.76
CA VAL A 69 30.49 2.45 2.71
C VAL A 69 31.89 2.88 3.15
N LEU A 70 31.96 3.55 4.31
CA LEU A 70 33.19 4.11 4.88
C LEU A 70 33.77 3.18 5.95
N SER A 71 35.06 2.85 5.82
CA SER A 71 35.81 2.11 6.83
C SER A 71 36.49 3.06 7.82
N LEU A 72 36.71 2.61 9.06
CA LEU A 72 37.53 3.36 10.02
C LEU A 72 38.96 3.51 9.49
N ASP A 73 39.59 4.64 9.78
CA ASP A 73 40.95 4.96 9.37
C ASP A 73 41.18 5.07 7.84
N GLN A 74 40.11 4.96 7.04
CA GLN A 74 40.19 5.18 5.60
C GLN A 74 40.43 6.67 5.29
N GLU A 75 41.26 6.93 4.28
CA GLU A 75 41.44 8.27 3.74
C GLU A 75 40.40 8.57 2.65
N ILE A 76 39.78 9.74 2.76
CA ILE A 76 38.74 10.22 1.85
C ILE A 76 39.03 11.64 1.38
N ARG A 77 38.54 11.97 0.19
CA ARG A 77 38.58 13.34 -0.32
C ARG A 77 37.28 14.05 0.04
N VAL A 78 37.39 15.16 0.75
CA VAL A 78 36.26 15.99 1.17
C VAL A 78 36.42 17.36 0.52
N THR A 79 35.38 17.85 -0.12
CA THR A 79 35.34 19.18 -0.74
C THR A 79 34.13 19.97 -0.22
N PRO A 80 34.25 21.29 -0.02
CA PRO A 80 33.12 22.12 0.37
C PRO A 80 32.04 22.06 -0.71
N PHE A 81 30.77 22.03 -0.27
CA PHE A 81 29.62 21.99 -1.17
C PHE A 81 28.54 22.94 -0.67
N SER A 82 27.89 23.63 -1.59
CA SER A 82 26.77 24.53 -1.31
C SER A 82 25.64 24.19 -2.28
N PHE A 83 24.42 24.04 -1.76
CA PHE A 83 23.26 23.83 -2.63
C PHE A 83 22.94 25.10 -3.43
N PRO A 84 22.62 24.97 -4.73
CA PRO A 84 21.99 26.06 -5.46
C PRO A 84 20.57 26.29 -4.92
N THR A 85 20.05 27.51 -5.11
CA THR A 85 18.69 27.91 -4.66
C THR A 85 17.58 27.01 -5.21
N SER A 86 17.85 26.25 -6.27
CA SER A 86 16.93 25.27 -6.83
C SER A 86 16.77 24.03 -5.96
N ASP A 87 17.75 23.64 -5.15
CA ASP A 87 17.82 22.30 -4.56
C ASP A 87 17.27 22.27 -3.13
N TYR A 88 16.34 23.16 -2.81
CA TYR A 88 15.58 23.09 -1.57
C TYR A 88 14.52 22.00 -1.65
N ILE A 89 14.35 21.29 -0.55
CA ILE A 89 13.38 20.21 -0.43
C ILE A 89 12.00 20.82 -0.18
N GLY A 90 11.03 20.52 -1.06
CA GLY A 90 9.63 20.85 -0.85
C GLY A 90 8.89 19.76 -0.08
N SER A 91 9.13 18.50 -0.46
CA SER A 91 8.56 17.32 0.19
C SER A 91 9.59 16.20 0.27
N ILE A 92 9.66 15.51 1.41
CA ILE A 92 10.55 14.36 1.62
C ILE A 92 9.77 13.18 2.17
N VAL A 93 9.97 12.00 1.56
CA VAL A 93 9.37 10.74 2.02
C VAL A 93 10.44 9.89 2.69
N LEU A 94 10.22 9.58 3.96
CA LEU A 94 11.11 8.83 4.83
C LEU A 94 10.47 7.49 5.18
N SER A 95 11.15 6.39 4.88
CA SER A 95 10.76 5.06 5.35
C SER A 95 11.29 4.87 6.77
N ALA A 96 10.40 4.56 7.71
CA ALA A 96 10.70 4.35 9.12
C ALA A 96 10.59 2.87 9.52
N ASP A 97 11.56 2.41 10.33
CA ASP A 97 11.54 1.13 11.03
C ASP A 97 12.12 1.29 12.45
N PHE A 98 11.91 0.31 13.33
CA PHE A 98 12.55 0.29 14.64
C PHE A 98 14.04 -0.05 14.50
N ASN A 99 14.92 0.80 15.04
CA ASN A 99 16.37 0.55 14.99
C ASN A 99 16.76 -0.75 15.75
N ASN A 100 16.04 -1.08 16.82
CA ASN A 100 16.22 -2.32 17.56
C ASN A 100 14.96 -3.18 17.53
N LYS A 101 15.03 -4.31 16.80
CA LYS A 101 13.93 -5.28 16.66
C LYS A 101 13.49 -5.95 17.97
N LYS A 102 14.22 -5.75 19.08
CA LYS A 102 13.82 -6.22 20.42
C LYS A 102 12.86 -5.26 21.13
N ASN A 103 12.89 -3.97 20.82
CA ASN A 103 12.06 -2.94 21.45
C ASN A 103 10.88 -2.53 20.55
N VAL A 104 10.30 -3.51 19.85
CA VAL A 104 9.17 -3.27 18.95
C VAL A 104 7.94 -3.02 19.79
N THR A 105 7.40 -1.81 19.69
CA THR A 105 6.13 -1.44 20.33
C THR A 105 5.03 -1.58 19.29
N SER A 106 3.94 -2.26 19.61
CA SER A 106 2.77 -2.41 18.73
C SER A 106 1.83 -1.20 18.74
N GLU A 107 2.13 -0.21 19.57
CA GLU A 107 1.33 1.01 19.69
C GLU A 107 1.52 1.93 18.48
N PRO A 108 0.46 2.63 18.04
CA PRO A 108 0.57 3.60 16.96
C PRO A 108 1.40 4.82 17.40
N LEU A 109 2.30 5.26 16.52
CA LEU A 109 3.10 6.48 16.64
C LEU A 109 2.52 7.60 15.76
N ASN A 110 2.48 8.81 16.30
CA ASN A 110 1.93 9.97 15.60
C ASN A 110 2.96 10.61 14.65
N ALA A 111 2.76 10.39 13.36
CA ALA A 111 3.60 10.92 12.29
C ALA A 111 3.61 12.46 12.23
N ASP A 112 2.55 13.14 12.67
CA ASP A 112 2.49 14.62 12.67
C ASP A 112 3.42 15.20 13.74
N LEU A 113 3.46 14.57 14.92
CA LEU A 113 4.41 14.95 15.98
C LEU A 113 5.85 14.63 15.57
N MET A 114 6.06 13.46 14.96
CA MET A 114 7.35 13.07 14.42
C MET A 114 7.84 14.06 13.35
N ALA A 115 6.98 14.49 12.42
CA ALA A 115 7.32 15.46 11.38
C ALA A 115 7.73 16.80 11.96
N ARG A 116 7.02 17.27 12.99
CA ARG A 116 7.37 18.52 13.69
C ARG A 116 8.73 18.42 14.36
N GLU A 117 8.98 17.34 15.10
CA GLU A 117 10.27 17.13 15.78
C GLU A 117 11.42 16.95 14.79
N PHE A 118 11.19 16.22 13.70
CA PHE A 118 12.15 16.05 12.62
C PHE A 118 12.49 17.40 11.95
N SER A 119 11.49 18.24 11.64
CA SER A 119 11.73 19.57 11.08
C SER A 119 12.56 20.44 12.02
N MET A 120 12.25 20.43 13.33
CA MET A 120 13.02 21.19 14.33
C MET A 120 14.47 20.71 14.43
N GLN A 121 14.71 19.40 14.43
CA GLN A 121 16.05 18.82 14.63
C GLN A 121 16.94 18.91 13.37
N PHE A 122 16.36 18.70 12.18
CA PHE A 122 17.11 18.57 10.93
C PHE A 122 16.95 19.74 9.96
N SER A 123 16.32 20.84 10.38
CA SER A 123 16.23 22.05 9.56
C SER A 123 17.60 22.53 9.08
N GLY A 124 17.69 22.89 7.81
CA GLY A 124 18.92 23.37 7.17
C GLY A 124 19.94 22.29 6.85
N GLN A 125 19.65 20.99 7.08
CA GLN A 125 20.56 19.90 6.74
C GLN A 125 20.38 19.38 5.31
N ALA A 126 21.45 18.77 4.78
CA ALA A 126 21.46 18.07 3.51
C ALA A 126 20.84 16.67 3.64
N PHE A 127 19.95 16.32 2.73
CA PHE A 127 19.45 14.96 2.56
C PHE A 127 19.73 14.48 1.15
N THR A 128 20.13 13.22 1.04
CA THR A 128 20.33 12.53 -0.23
C THR A 128 19.40 11.33 -0.27
N LYS A 129 18.94 10.95 -1.46
CA LYS A 129 18.16 9.74 -1.69
C LYS A 129 18.92 8.51 -1.17
N ASP A 130 18.18 7.57 -0.58
CA ASP A 130 18.66 6.34 0.06
C ASP A 130 19.57 6.55 1.29
N MET A 131 19.68 7.78 1.79
CA MET A 131 20.42 8.08 3.01
C MET A 131 19.77 7.39 4.22
N GLN A 132 20.61 6.71 5.02
CA GLN A 132 20.20 6.05 6.26
C GLN A 132 20.61 6.88 7.47
N MET A 133 19.67 7.09 8.39
CA MET A 133 19.90 7.86 9.61
C MET A 133 19.15 7.24 10.80
N ALA A 134 19.59 7.57 12.01
CA ALA A 134 18.86 7.21 13.22
C ALA A 134 18.14 8.45 13.76
N PHE A 135 16.86 8.30 14.08
CA PHE A 135 16.00 9.34 14.61
C PHE A 135 15.50 8.94 16.00
N ARG A 136 15.65 9.84 16.97
CA ARG A 136 15.09 9.67 18.30
C ARG A 136 13.80 10.49 18.35
N PHE A 137 12.69 9.82 18.62
CA PHE A 137 11.38 10.42 18.79
C PHE A 137 10.96 10.30 20.25
N ASP A 138 10.69 11.43 20.89
CA ASP A 138 10.24 11.48 22.27
C ASP A 138 8.72 11.72 22.31
N ASP A 139 7.96 10.65 22.55
CA ASP A 139 6.51 10.73 22.70
C ASP A 139 6.18 11.32 24.07
N LYS A 140 5.98 12.64 24.12
CA LYS A 140 5.63 13.37 25.34
C LYS A 140 4.29 12.95 25.94
N GLU A 141 3.36 12.45 25.14
CA GLU A 141 2.04 12.02 25.64
C GLU A 141 2.16 10.70 26.39
N LYS A 142 3.08 9.83 25.97
CA LYS A 142 3.28 8.49 26.55
C LYS A 142 4.53 8.38 27.42
N ASN A 143 5.32 9.45 27.49
CA ASN A 143 6.60 9.54 28.19
C ASN A 143 7.56 8.39 27.81
N LYS A 144 7.60 8.06 26.50
CA LYS A 144 8.44 7.00 25.93
C LYS A 144 9.33 7.55 24.82
N THR A 145 10.60 7.16 24.87
CA THR A 145 11.58 7.46 23.81
C THR A 145 11.69 6.29 22.86
N HIS A 146 11.45 6.55 21.57
CA HIS A 146 11.59 5.57 20.50
C HIS A 146 12.80 5.93 19.62
N THR A 147 13.63 4.95 19.30
CA THR A 147 14.73 5.13 18.33
C THR A 147 14.37 4.39 17.04
N LEU A 148 14.18 5.18 15.98
CA LEU A 148 13.79 4.72 14.65
C LEU A 148 14.98 4.80 13.70
N SER A 149 15.06 3.84 12.79
CA SER A 149 15.93 3.90 11.62
C SER A 149 15.11 4.51 10.48
N LEU A 150 15.59 5.59 9.90
CA LEU A 150 14.95 6.25 8.76
C LEU A 150 15.79 6.08 7.50
N VAL A 151 15.11 5.87 6.38
CA VAL A 151 15.71 5.81 5.04
C VAL A 151 14.99 6.78 4.12
N VAL A 152 15.73 7.69 3.49
CA VAL A 152 15.14 8.64 2.52
C VAL A 152 14.76 7.88 1.25
N LYS A 153 13.47 7.85 0.89
CA LYS A 153 12.99 7.17 -0.33
C LYS A 153 12.94 8.11 -1.52
N THR A 154 12.27 9.25 -1.35
CA THR A 154 12.09 10.22 -2.42
C THR A 154 12.20 11.63 -1.86
N ILE A 155 12.81 12.51 -2.67
CA ILE A 155 12.94 13.93 -2.39
C ILE A 155 12.32 14.67 -3.57
N GLU A 156 11.40 15.59 -3.27
CA GLU A 156 10.75 16.46 -4.23
C GLU A 156 11.25 17.89 -4.05
N GLN A 157 11.59 18.52 -5.16
CA GLN A 157 12.08 19.90 -5.19
C GLN A 157 10.99 20.89 -4.78
N LEU A 158 11.38 21.92 -4.02
CA LEU A 158 10.52 23.04 -3.69
C LEU A 158 10.31 23.90 -4.93
N ASP A 159 9.05 23.99 -5.36
CA ASP A 159 8.64 24.92 -6.40
C ASP A 159 8.50 26.32 -5.77
N LEU A 160 9.54 27.14 -5.91
CA LEU A 160 9.59 28.51 -5.38
C LEU A 160 8.41 29.38 -5.84
N MET A 161 7.86 29.15 -7.04
CA MET A 161 6.68 29.86 -7.53
C MET A 161 5.43 29.47 -6.75
N LYS A 162 5.23 28.19 -6.46
CA LYS A 162 4.09 27.72 -5.64
C LYS A 162 4.23 28.16 -4.18
N ALA A 163 5.45 28.19 -3.65
CA ALA A 163 5.72 28.65 -2.28
C ALA A 163 5.43 30.15 -2.10
N ALA A 164 5.81 30.98 -3.09
CA ALA A 164 5.53 32.42 -3.07
C ALA A 164 4.03 32.74 -3.27
N ALA A 165 3.33 31.97 -4.10
CA ALA A 165 1.87 32.09 -4.24
C ALA A 165 1.14 31.75 -2.94
N ALA A 166 1.59 30.72 -2.22
CA ALA A 166 1.01 30.32 -0.94
C ALA A 166 1.18 31.38 0.17
N SER A 167 2.26 32.16 0.18
CA SER A 167 2.46 33.24 1.14
C SER A 167 1.64 34.50 0.83
N ASN A 168 1.26 34.72 -0.44
CA ASN A 168 0.59 35.95 -0.88
C ASN A 168 -0.94 35.82 -0.94
N GLY A 169 -1.52 34.67 -0.60
CA GLY A 169 -2.97 34.48 -0.56
C GLY A 169 -3.66 34.47 -1.92
N GLU A 170 -2.91 34.54 -3.01
CA GLU A 170 -3.43 34.38 -4.38
C GLU A 170 -3.50 32.90 -4.73
N GLY A 171 -4.68 32.44 -5.14
CA GLY A 171 -4.93 31.06 -5.55
C GLY A 171 -3.93 30.62 -6.62
N ALA A 172 -3.43 29.39 -6.49
CA ALA A 172 -2.42 28.82 -7.37
C ALA A 172 -2.79 29.00 -8.85
N PRO A 173 -1.88 29.49 -9.72
CA PRO A 173 -2.13 29.58 -11.15
C PRO A 173 -2.43 28.20 -11.75
N ALA A 174 -3.38 28.17 -12.67
CA ALA A 174 -4.11 27.00 -13.16
C ALA A 174 -3.33 26.02 -14.07
N ASP A 175 -1.99 25.99 -14.02
CA ASP A 175 -1.15 25.03 -14.75
C ASP A 175 -0.60 23.91 -13.83
N SER A 176 -1.46 23.38 -12.96
CA SER A 176 -1.12 22.43 -11.89
C SER A 176 -1.09 20.96 -12.33
N SER A 177 -0.50 20.66 -13.50
CA SER A 177 -0.22 19.28 -13.92
C SER A 177 1.27 18.92 -13.96
N ALA A 178 2.16 19.87 -13.67
CA ALA A 178 3.58 19.57 -13.51
C ALA A 178 3.81 18.77 -12.21
N LYS A 179 4.01 17.46 -12.36
CA LYS A 179 4.45 16.59 -11.27
C LYS A 179 5.70 17.20 -10.62
N PRO A 180 5.80 17.19 -9.28
CA PRO A 180 6.97 17.71 -8.58
C PRO A 180 8.24 17.04 -9.11
N LYS A 181 9.27 17.84 -9.41
CA LYS A 181 10.52 17.32 -9.94
C LYS A 181 11.25 16.59 -8.82
N GLN A 182 11.53 15.30 -9.04
CA GLN A 182 12.32 14.51 -8.11
C GLN A 182 13.80 14.86 -8.26
N ILE A 183 14.47 15.01 -7.12
CA ILE A 183 15.90 15.33 -7.03
C ILE A 183 16.60 14.27 -6.18
N ASP A 184 17.89 14.03 -6.45
CA ASP A 184 18.67 13.04 -5.71
C ASP A 184 19.23 13.58 -4.39
N ALA A 185 19.47 14.89 -4.28
CA ALA A 185 19.91 15.53 -3.05
C ALA A 185 19.34 16.95 -2.94
N GLY A 186 19.08 17.38 -1.72
CA GLY A 186 18.61 18.74 -1.44
C GLY A 186 18.78 19.15 0.03
N GLN A 187 18.52 20.42 0.30
CA GLN A 187 18.54 20.98 1.66
C GLN A 187 17.13 21.07 2.25
N LEU A 188 16.95 20.52 3.46
CA LEU A 188 15.68 20.56 4.18
C LEU A 188 15.41 21.97 4.71
N MET A 189 14.23 22.50 4.41
CA MET A 189 13.74 23.77 4.92
C MET A 189 12.76 23.54 6.07
N ALA A 190 12.58 24.55 6.93
CA ALA A 190 11.65 24.43 8.06
C ALA A 190 10.17 24.23 7.62
N ASN A 191 9.83 24.70 6.41
CA ASN A 191 8.52 24.59 5.80
C ASN A 191 8.37 23.38 4.86
N SER A 192 9.37 22.50 4.76
CA SER A 192 9.29 21.29 3.94
C SER A 192 8.24 20.33 4.51
N VAL A 193 7.45 19.70 3.63
CA VAL A 193 6.50 18.67 4.01
C VAL A 193 7.25 17.37 4.24
N ILE A 194 7.15 16.81 5.44
CA ILE A 194 7.82 15.55 5.80
C ILE A 194 6.76 14.46 5.86
N VAL A 195 7.02 13.37 5.16
CA VAL A 195 6.09 12.26 5.00
C VAL A 195 6.77 10.98 5.48
N PHE A 196 6.16 10.24 6.40
CA PHE A 196 6.69 8.98 6.92
C PHE A 196 5.95 7.77 6.38
N ASP A 197 6.64 6.93 5.61
CA ASP A 197 6.19 5.60 5.24
C ASP A 197 6.74 4.56 6.22
N LYS A 198 6.01 3.44 6.38
CA LYS A 198 6.55 2.27 7.08
C LYS A 198 7.43 1.45 6.13
N GLU A 199 8.49 0.85 6.63
CA GLU A 199 9.27 -0.11 5.85
C GLU A 199 8.46 -1.39 5.56
N GLU A 200 8.66 -2.00 4.38
CA GLU A 200 7.99 -3.24 3.99
C GLU A 200 8.36 -4.38 4.96
N GLY A 201 7.36 -4.88 5.70
CA GLY A 201 7.55 -5.93 6.71
C GLY A 201 7.80 -5.40 8.13
N SER A 202 7.84 -4.08 8.34
CA SER A 202 7.89 -3.52 9.70
C SER A 202 6.55 -3.65 10.42
N MET A 203 6.60 -3.89 11.73
CA MET A 203 5.45 -3.86 12.64
C MET A 203 5.08 -2.43 13.09
N LEU A 204 5.77 -1.42 12.56
CA LEU A 204 5.52 -0.02 12.87
C LEU A 204 4.11 0.40 12.43
N SER A 205 3.31 0.88 13.37
CA SER A 205 2.01 1.49 13.10
C SER A 205 2.13 3.02 13.17
N LEU A 206 1.90 3.69 12.04
CA LEU A 206 1.92 5.15 11.93
C LEU A 206 0.49 5.67 11.78
N ILE A 207 0.17 6.71 12.56
CA ILE A 207 -1.08 7.49 12.50
C ILE A 207 -0.77 8.95 12.19
N GLY A 208 -1.73 9.69 11.65
CA GLY A 208 -1.58 11.12 11.35
C GLY A 208 -1.58 11.43 9.84
N LYS A 209 -1.61 12.72 9.52
CA LYS A 209 -1.71 13.22 8.13
C LYS A 209 -0.37 13.18 7.38
N SER A 210 0.72 13.24 8.13
CA SER A 210 2.11 13.17 7.63
C SER A 210 2.56 11.73 7.38
N LYS A 211 1.64 10.76 7.41
CA LYS A 211 1.93 9.40 6.97
C LYS A 211 2.02 9.39 5.45
N GLY A 212 2.98 8.67 4.90
CA GLY A 212 2.98 8.38 3.48
C GLY A 212 1.71 7.67 3.12
N LYS A 213 1.17 8.03 1.96
CA LYS A 213 0.07 7.29 1.33
C LYS A 213 0.66 5.95 0.94
N SER A 214 0.95 5.09 1.93
CA SER A 214 1.53 3.75 1.81
C SER A 214 0.88 3.16 0.61
N ALA A 215 1.63 3.09 -0.50
CA ALA A 215 1.08 3.09 -1.85
C ALA A 215 -0.17 2.23 -1.82
N TYR A 216 -1.33 2.88 -1.75
CA TYR A 216 -2.56 2.17 -1.93
C TYR A 216 -2.41 1.78 -3.38
N ARG A 217 -1.94 0.56 -3.64
CA ARG A 217 -2.11 -0.07 -4.92
C ARG A 217 -3.60 -0.05 -5.03
N SER A 218 -4.13 0.96 -5.72
CA SER A 218 -5.53 1.07 -6.03
C SER A 218 -5.86 -0.28 -6.62
N ILE A 219 -6.49 -1.12 -5.81
CA ILE A 219 -6.75 -2.52 -6.14
C ILE A 219 -7.67 -2.56 -7.38
N ILE A 220 -8.30 -1.43 -7.67
CA ILE A 220 -9.32 -1.22 -8.67
C ILE A 220 -8.93 0.02 -9.49
N ASN A 221 -8.64 -0.17 -10.78
CA ASN A 221 -8.70 0.93 -11.75
C ASN A 221 -10.18 1.36 -11.88
N PRO A 222 -10.50 2.65 -11.79
CA PRO A 222 -11.89 3.13 -11.81
C PRO A 222 -12.61 2.89 -13.15
N ASN A 223 -11.86 2.56 -14.21
CA ASN A 223 -12.40 2.31 -15.54
C ASN A 223 -12.37 0.81 -15.83
N TRP A 224 -13.43 0.10 -15.47
CA TRP A 224 -13.56 -1.34 -15.67
C TRP A 224 -14.80 -1.65 -16.49
N ASN A 225 -14.65 -2.52 -17.49
CA ASN A 225 -15.71 -2.86 -18.44
C ASN A 225 -15.90 -4.39 -18.50
N PHE A 226 -17.08 -4.88 -18.12
CA PHE A 226 -17.42 -6.31 -18.11
C PHE A 226 -17.38 -6.96 -19.48
N ALA A 227 -17.62 -6.17 -20.55
CA ALA A 227 -17.58 -6.65 -21.92
C ALA A 227 -16.18 -7.20 -22.30
N GLU A 228 -15.12 -6.54 -21.85
CA GLU A 228 -13.73 -6.99 -22.06
C GLU A 228 -13.40 -8.24 -21.24
N MET A 229 -14.18 -8.52 -20.20
CA MET A 229 -13.99 -9.63 -19.26
C MET A 229 -14.73 -10.90 -19.70
N GLY A 230 -15.38 -10.87 -20.86
CA GLY A 230 -16.12 -12.00 -21.40
C GLY A 230 -17.45 -12.28 -20.68
N ILE A 231 -18.00 -11.27 -20.00
CA ILE A 231 -19.31 -11.32 -19.35
C ILE A 231 -20.22 -10.36 -20.11
N GLY A 232 -21.19 -10.89 -20.84
CA GLY A 232 -22.20 -10.11 -21.57
C GLY A 232 -23.56 -10.16 -20.87
N GLY A 233 -24.31 -9.07 -20.93
CA GLY A 233 -25.74 -9.02 -20.63
C GLY A 233 -26.13 -8.57 -19.22
N LEU A 234 -25.23 -7.92 -18.48
CA LEU A 234 -25.44 -7.54 -17.08
C LEU A 234 -24.81 -6.17 -16.80
N ASP A 235 -25.42 -5.12 -17.34
CA ASP A 235 -24.60 -3.94 -17.68
C ASP A 235 -24.76 -2.74 -16.74
N LYS A 236 -25.85 -2.63 -15.96
CA LYS A 236 -26.08 -1.45 -15.09
C LYS A 236 -26.36 -1.77 -13.63
N GLU A 237 -27.34 -2.60 -13.34
CA GLU A 237 -27.70 -2.93 -11.95
C GLU A 237 -26.60 -3.71 -11.25
N PHE A 238 -26.05 -4.71 -11.95
CA PHE A 238 -24.93 -5.51 -11.46
C PHE A 238 -23.68 -4.64 -11.21
N SER A 239 -23.36 -3.73 -12.13
CA SER A 239 -22.24 -2.78 -11.98
C SER A 239 -22.44 -1.85 -10.77
N ASN A 240 -23.66 -1.36 -10.54
CA ASN A 240 -23.98 -0.50 -9.40
C ASN A 240 -23.87 -1.24 -8.06
N ILE A 241 -24.39 -2.47 -7.97
CA ILE A 241 -24.31 -3.28 -6.74
C ILE A 241 -22.87 -3.68 -6.47
N PHE A 242 -22.13 -4.08 -7.50
CA PHE A 242 -20.72 -4.41 -7.40
C PHE A 242 -19.89 -3.20 -6.98
N ARG A 243 -20.06 -2.05 -7.64
CA ARG A 243 -19.39 -0.79 -7.28
C ARG A 243 -19.71 -0.40 -5.85
N ARG A 244 -20.95 -0.56 -5.38
CA ARG A 244 -21.34 -0.29 -3.99
C ARG A 244 -20.65 -1.23 -3.00
N ALA A 245 -20.58 -2.53 -3.31
CA ALA A 245 -19.94 -3.52 -2.45
C ALA A 245 -18.42 -3.27 -2.31
N PHE A 246 -17.78 -2.91 -3.42
CA PHE A 246 -16.33 -2.70 -3.49
C PHE A 246 -15.89 -1.23 -3.32
N ALA A 247 -16.82 -0.27 -3.24
CA ALA A 247 -16.49 1.16 -3.04
C ALA A 247 -15.66 1.37 -1.78
N SER A 248 -15.98 0.66 -0.69
CA SER A 248 -15.19 0.67 0.54
C SER A 248 -13.75 0.16 0.37
N ARG A 249 -13.39 -0.43 -0.78
CA ARG A 249 -12.03 -0.87 -1.12
C ARG A 249 -11.44 -0.07 -2.28
N VAL A 250 -12.12 0.98 -2.74
CA VAL A 250 -11.58 1.96 -3.70
C VAL A 250 -11.06 3.18 -2.96
N PHE A 251 -11.72 3.56 -1.86
CA PHE A 251 -11.36 4.74 -1.08
C PHE A 251 -10.20 4.47 -0.10
N PRO A 252 -9.37 5.48 0.19
CA PRO A 252 -8.32 5.39 1.21
C PRO A 252 -8.89 5.02 2.60
N PRO A 253 -8.18 4.21 3.40
CA PRO A 253 -8.65 3.74 4.70
C PRO A 253 -8.93 4.88 5.70
N GLU A 254 -8.20 6.00 5.59
CA GLU A 254 -8.41 7.20 6.42
C GLU A 254 -9.83 7.76 6.29
N PHE A 255 -10.35 7.78 5.05
CA PHE A 255 -11.71 8.27 4.78
C PHE A 255 -12.76 7.29 5.31
N ILE A 256 -12.46 6.00 5.31
CA ILE A 256 -13.36 4.93 5.76
C ILE A 256 -13.47 4.92 7.28
N GLU A 257 -12.34 5.14 7.98
CA GLU A 257 -12.31 5.28 9.45
C GLU A 257 -13.10 6.49 9.91
N GLN A 258 -12.95 7.65 9.25
CA GLN A 258 -13.73 8.85 9.53
C GLN A 258 -15.23 8.65 9.33
N LEU A 259 -15.60 7.88 8.30
CA LEU A 259 -17.00 7.58 7.99
C LEU A 259 -17.56 6.39 8.79
N GLY A 260 -16.75 5.69 9.58
CA GLY A 260 -17.15 4.51 10.34
C GLY A 260 -17.70 3.37 9.45
N MET A 261 -17.31 3.33 8.17
CA MET A 261 -17.85 2.37 7.22
C MET A 261 -17.21 0.99 7.43
N LYS A 262 -18.05 -0.03 7.61
CA LYS A 262 -17.60 -1.43 7.65
C LYS A 262 -17.48 -1.97 6.23
N HIS A 263 -16.40 -2.69 5.95
CA HIS A 263 -16.26 -3.39 4.68
C HIS A 263 -17.26 -4.55 4.58
N VAL A 264 -17.78 -4.76 3.38
CA VAL A 264 -18.57 -5.95 3.05
C VAL A 264 -17.68 -7.19 3.20
N ARG A 265 -18.16 -8.18 3.96
CA ARG A 265 -17.41 -9.42 4.24
C ARG A 265 -17.70 -10.56 3.26
N GLY A 266 -18.86 -10.55 2.62
CA GLY A 266 -19.28 -11.64 1.75
C GLY A 266 -20.32 -11.21 0.73
N ILE A 267 -20.23 -11.82 -0.45
CA ILE A 267 -21.12 -11.62 -1.58
C ILE A 267 -21.67 -12.98 -2.00
N LEU A 268 -22.98 -13.09 -2.17
CA LEU A 268 -23.65 -14.30 -2.66
C LEU A 268 -24.14 -14.07 -4.09
N LEU A 269 -23.68 -14.91 -5.02
CA LEU A 269 -24.20 -14.99 -6.37
C LEU A 269 -25.24 -16.13 -6.45
N TYR A 270 -26.48 -15.83 -6.81
CA TYR A 270 -27.53 -16.85 -6.97
C TYR A 270 -28.28 -16.68 -8.28
N GLY A 271 -28.87 -17.76 -8.81
CA GLY A 271 -29.62 -17.75 -10.06
C GLY A 271 -29.69 -19.11 -10.75
N PRO A 272 -30.43 -19.24 -11.86
CA PRO A 272 -30.64 -20.50 -12.58
C PRO A 272 -29.33 -21.17 -13.02
N PRO A 273 -29.24 -22.51 -13.13
CA PRO A 273 -28.03 -23.17 -13.63
C PRO A 273 -27.69 -22.71 -15.05
N GLY A 274 -26.39 -22.66 -15.38
CA GLY A 274 -25.94 -22.26 -16.72
C GLY A 274 -25.77 -20.75 -16.96
N THR A 275 -26.08 -19.89 -15.99
CA THR A 275 -25.94 -18.41 -16.11
C THR A 275 -24.52 -17.86 -15.86
N GLY A 276 -23.49 -18.72 -15.81
CA GLY A 276 -22.10 -18.25 -15.72
C GLY A 276 -21.62 -17.74 -14.35
N LYS A 277 -22.34 -18.03 -13.26
CA LYS A 277 -21.96 -17.62 -11.87
C LYS A 277 -20.52 -17.97 -11.48
N THR A 278 -20.09 -19.20 -11.76
CA THR A 278 -18.71 -19.64 -11.47
C THR A 278 -17.67 -18.88 -12.29
N LEU A 279 -17.97 -18.59 -13.56
CA LEU A 279 -17.08 -17.81 -14.43
C LEU A 279 -16.95 -16.38 -13.92
N MET A 280 -18.07 -15.75 -13.52
CA MET A 280 -18.10 -14.44 -12.90
C MET A 280 -17.25 -14.37 -11.63
N ALA A 281 -17.43 -15.32 -10.70
CA ALA A 281 -16.66 -15.35 -9.46
C ALA A 281 -15.14 -15.43 -9.72
N ARG A 282 -14.72 -16.26 -10.69
CA ARG A 282 -13.31 -16.38 -11.08
C ARG A 282 -12.75 -15.10 -11.70
N GLN A 283 -13.52 -14.46 -12.59
CA GLN A 283 -13.09 -13.21 -13.23
C GLN A 283 -13.01 -12.06 -12.22
N ILE A 284 -13.93 -11.99 -11.27
CA ILE A 284 -13.88 -11.03 -10.15
C ILE A 284 -12.59 -11.22 -9.34
N GLY A 285 -12.25 -12.46 -9.00
CA GLY A 285 -11.01 -12.77 -8.28
C GLY A 285 -9.75 -12.35 -9.03
N LYS A 286 -9.72 -12.56 -10.35
CA LYS A 286 -8.60 -12.15 -11.22
C LYS A 286 -8.51 -10.62 -11.38
N MET A 287 -9.65 -9.94 -11.48
CA MET A 287 -9.73 -8.50 -11.72
C MET A 287 -9.30 -7.69 -10.50
N LEU A 288 -9.69 -8.13 -9.29
CA LEU A 288 -9.50 -7.38 -8.06
C LEU A 288 -8.03 -7.31 -7.61
N ASN A 289 -7.03 -7.49 -8.50
CA ASN A 289 -5.57 -7.44 -8.27
C ASN A 289 -5.15 -7.87 -6.85
N ALA A 290 -5.86 -8.88 -6.35
CA ALA A 290 -5.78 -9.37 -5.00
C ALA A 290 -4.68 -10.42 -4.98
N ARG A 291 -4.35 -10.93 -3.79
CA ARG A 291 -3.61 -12.19 -3.75
C ARG A 291 -4.41 -13.26 -4.49
N GLU A 292 -3.72 -14.25 -5.03
CA GLU A 292 -4.34 -15.31 -5.83
C GLU A 292 -5.59 -15.88 -5.11
N PRO A 293 -6.76 -15.87 -5.78
CA PRO A 293 -8.00 -16.28 -5.13
C PRO A 293 -7.99 -17.77 -4.83
N LYS A 294 -8.32 -18.14 -3.59
CA LYS A 294 -8.48 -19.54 -3.20
C LYS A 294 -9.85 -20.03 -3.66
N ILE A 295 -9.87 -20.86 -4.70
CA ILE A 295 -11.11 -21.47 -5.21
C ILE A 295 -11.31 -22.81 -4.54
N VAL A 296 -12.48 -23.01 -3.94
CA VAL A 296 -12.82 -24.25 -3.25
C VAL A 296 -14.21 -24.69 -3.67
N ASN A 297 -14.33 -25.95 -4.09
CA ASN A 297 -15.62 -26.54 -4.44
C ASN A 297 -16.27 -27.12 -3.18
N GLY A 298 -17.56 -26.87 -2.97
CA GLY A 298 -18.31 -27.34 -1.81
C GLY A 298 -18.11 -28.84 -1.50
N PRO A 299 -18.26 -29.74 -2.48
CA PRO A 299 -18.04 -31.17 -2.28
C PRO A 299 -16.60 -31.57 -1.90
N GLN A 300 -15.59 -30.78 -2.25
CA GLN A 300 -14.18 -31.09 -1.92
C GLN A 300 -13.85 -30.81 -0.45
N ILE A 301 -14.63 -29.97 0.24
CA ILE A 301 -14.44 -29.66 1.66
C ILE A 301 -15.04 -30.77 2.53
N LEU A 302 -15.97 -31.58 1.99
CA LEU A 302 -16.70 -32.60 2.72
C LEU A 302 -15.91 -33.91 2.76
N ASP A 303 -15.06 -34.05 3.78
CA ASP A 303 -14.38 -35.30 4.08
C ASP A 303 -15.24 -36.26 4.90
N LYS A 304 -14.95 -37.57 4.77
CA LYS A 304 -15.65 -38.63 5.51
C LYS A 304 -15.31 -38.65 7.00
N TYR A 305 -14.19 -38.05 7.40
CA TYR A 305 -13.74 -38.01 8.78
C TYR A 305 -14.29 -36.78 9.49
N VAL A 306 -15.01 -37.03 10.59
CA VAL A 306 -15.63 -35.98 11.42
C VAL A 306 -14.56 -35.01 11.93
N GLY A 307 -14.74 -33.72 11.64
CA GLY A 307 -13.83 -32.65 12.07
C GLY A 307 -12.74 -32.25 11.07
N GLU A 308 -12.45 -33.10 10.07
CA GLU A 308 -11.46 -32.78 9.03
C GLU A 308 -11.95 -31.64 8.12
N SER A 309 -13.22 -31.70 7.71
CA SER A 309 -13.91 -30.66 6.94
C SER A 309 -13.82 -29.27 7.61
N GLU A 310 -14.01 -29.20 8.94
CA GLU A 310 -13.91 -27.94 9.68
C GLU A 310 -12.47 -27.42 9.78
N SER A 311 -11.51 -28.33 9.98
CA SER A 311 -10.09 -28.00 10.01
C SER A 311 -9.63 -27.42 8.68
N ASN A 312 -10.07 -28.00 7.56
CA ASN A 312 -9.78 -27.53 6.22
C ASN A 312 -10.34 -26.12 5.98
N VAL A 313 -11.56 -25.83 6.43
CA VAL A 313 -12.11 -24.46 6.39
C VAL A 313 -11.27 -23.49 7.23
N ARG A 314 -10.89 -23.85 8.47
CA ARG A 314 -10.06 -22.97 9.32
C ARG A 314 -8.70 -22.66 8.69
N LYS A 315 -8.05 -23.66 8.07
CA LYS A 315 -6.77 -23.47 7.37
C LYS A 315 -6.87 -22.48 6.21
N LEU A 316 -7.99 -22.46 5.47
CA LEU A 316 -8.19 -21.51 4.37
C LEU A 316 -8.19 -20.06 4.85
N PHE A 317 -8.79 -19.80 6.02
CA PHE A 317 -8.87 -18.46 6.64
C PHE A 317 -7.64 -18.09 7.47
N ALA A 318 -6.84 -19.05 7.93
CA ALA A 318 -5.69 -18.81 8.82
C ALA A 318 -4.68 -17.81 8.24
N ASP A 319 -4.32 -17.96 6.96
CA ASP A 319 -3.37 -17.05 6.28
C ASP A 319 -3.88 -15.61 6.24
N ALA A 320 -5.19 -15.44 6.01
CA ALA A 320 -5.83 -14.14 5.94
C ALA A 320 -5.97 -13.50 7.34
N GLU A 321 -6.29 -14.29 8.37
CA GLU A 321 -6.36 -13.84 9.76
C GLU A 321 -5.00 -13.44 10.31
N GLU A 322 -3.93 -14.17 9.95
CA GLU A 322 -2.58 -13.84 10.36
C GLU A 322 -2.13 -12.51 9.74
N GLU A 323 -2.39 -12.30 8.45
CA GLU A 323 -2.06 -11.04 7.79
C GLU A 323 -2.89 -9.87 8.31
N TRP A 324 -4.17 -10.09 8.60
CA TRP A 324 -5.02 -9.10 9.27
C TRP A 324 -4.44 -8.73 10.65
N ARG A 325 -3.98 -9.71 11.44
CA ARG A 325 -3.36 -9.48 12.74
C ARG A 325 -2.06 -8.68 12.64
N ARG A 326 -1.28 -8.87 11.56
CA ARG A 326 0.01 -8.18 11.34
C ARG A 326 -0.15 -6.77 10.76
N CYS A 327 -1.05 -6.57 9.80
CA CYS A 327 -1.13 -5.35 8.99
C CYS A 327 -2.42 -4.55 9.17
N GLY A 328 -3.41 -5.08 9.88
CA GLY A 328 -4.69 -4.43 10.16
C GLY A 328 -5.38 -3.96 8.88
N ALA A 329 -5.81 -2.69 8.88
CA ALA A 329 -6.50 -2.05 7.75
C ALA A 329 -5.67 -1.97 6.45
N ASN A 330 -4.35 -2.18 6.53
CA ASN A 330 -3.45 -2.18 5.37
C ASN A 330 -3.13 -3.60 4.85
N SER A 331 -3.84 -4.61 5.33
CA SER A 331 -3.71 -5.98 4.81
C SER A 331 -4.17 -6.06 3.35
N GLY A 332 -3.52 -6.92 2.58
CA GLY A 332 -3.97 -7.24 1.23
C GLY A 332 -5.36 -7.90 1.25
N LEU A 333 -6.13 -7.73 0.18
CA LEU A 333 -7.41 -8.41 0.05
C LEU A 333 -7.17 -9.90 -0.23
N HIS A 334 -7.66 -10.76 0.65
CA HIS A 334 -7.73 -12.21 0.43
C HIS A 334 -9.14 -12.56 -0.04
N ILE A 335 -9.26 -13.17 -1.22
CA ILE A 335 -10.54 -13.57 -1.80
C ILE A 335 -10.63 -15.10 -1.75
N ILE A 336 -11.71 -15.60 -1.16
CA ILE A 336 -12.05 -17.03 -1.12
C ILE A 336 -13.34 -17.22 -1.90
N ILE A 337 -13.31 -18.10 -2.89
CA ILE A 337 -14.44 -18.40 -3.75
C ILE A 337 -14.95 -19.78 -3.40
N PHE A 338 -16.18 -19.85 -2.86
CA PHE A 338 -16.89 -21.11 -2.64
C PHE A 338 -17.82 -21.38 -3.81
N ASP A 339 -17.51 -22.40 -4.59
CA ASP A 339 -18.44 -22.93 -5.60
C ASP A 339 -19.37 -23.96 -4.95
N GLU A 340 -20.63 -24.02 -5.36
CA GLU A 340 -21.63 -24.95 -4.80
C GLU A 340 -21.74 -24.91 -3.25
N ILE A 341 -21.78 -23.70 -2.69
CA ILE A 341 -21.92 -23.50 -1.22
C ILE A 341 -23.20 -24.12 -0.64
N ASP A 342 -24.22 -24.31 -1.46
CA ASP A 342 -25.47 -24.99 -1.13
C ASP A 342 -25.27 -26.49 -0.78
N ALA A 343 -24.15 -27.10 -1.18
CA ALA A 343 -23.79 -28.45 -0.75
C ALA A 343 -23.45 -28.54 0.75
N ILE A 344 -22.82 -27.49 1.29
CA ILE A 344 -22.32 -27.44 2.67
C ILE A 344 -23.36 -26.78 3.60
N CYS A 345 -23.98 -25.70 3.14
CA CYS A 345 -24.76 -24.80 3.99
C CYS A 345 -26.28 -25.01 3.85
N LYS A 346 -26.75 -26.26 3.94
CA LYS A 346 -28.18 -26.57 3.93
C LYS A 346 -28.85 -26.13 5.22
N GLN A 347 -30.12 -25.72 5.12
CA GLN A 347 -30.95 -25.36 6.27
C GLN A 347 -30.93 -26.48 7.33
N ARG A 348 -30.54 -26.13 8.56
CA ARG A 348 -30.47 -27.06 9.70
C ARG A 348 -31.86 -27.64 9.97
N GLY A 349 -32.04 -28.94 9.74
CA GLY A 349 -33.32 -29.64 9.90
C GLY A 349 -33.85 -30.36 8.65
N SER A 350 -33.25 -30.16 7.47
CA SER A 350 -33.64 -30.84 6.22
C SER A 350 -33.12 -32.30 6.09
N MET A 351 -32.79 -32.95 7.20
CA MET A 351 -32.43 -34.38 7.22
C MET A 351 -33.68 -35.25 7.39
N VAL A 352 -34.58 -35.23 6.40
CA VAL A 352 -35.60 -36.28 6.28
C VAL A 352 -35.25 -37.19 5.11
N ARG A 353 -35.16 -38.49 5.40
CA ARG A 353 -34.70 -39.57 4.53
C ARG A 353 -35.92 -40.20 3.80
N PHE A 354 -35.91 -40.17 2.46
CA PHE A 354 -36.73 -40.93 1.47
C PHE A 354 -38.24 -40.62 1.29
N PRO A 355 -38.90 -41.06 0.18
CA PRO A 355 -38.50 -41.23 -1.24
C PRO A 355 -39.36 -40.32 -2.17
N GLN A 356 -39.22 -40.51 -3.50
CA GLN A 356 -39.85 -39.80 -4.62
C GLN A 356 -41.30 -39.31 -4.46
N GLN A 357 -41.57 -38.20 -5.16
CA GLN A 357 -42.86 -37.57 -5.47
C GLN A 357 -43.53 -36.83 -4.30
N HIS A 358 -43.41 -35.50 -4.28
CA HIS A 358 -44.51 -34.59 -4.63
C HIS A 358 -44.05 -33.13 -4.47
N SER A 359 -44.31 -32.35 -5.52
CA SER A 359 -44.26 -30.87 -5.56
C SER A 359 -42.89 -30.17 -5.46
N CYS A 360 -42.01 -30.45 -6.43
CA CYS A 360 -41.02 -29.45 -6.84
C CYS A 360 -41.77 -28.37 -7.64
N ASN A 361 -42.19 -27.30 -6.96
CA ASN A 361 -42.74 -26.13 -7.64
C ASN A 361 -41.63 -25.59 -8.56
N ARG A 362 -41.92 -25.56 -9.88
CA ARG A 362 -40.96 -25.35 -10.97
C ARG A 362 -40.51 -23.89 -11.10
N ASN A 363 -39.84 -23.36 -10.08
CA ASN A 363 -38.99 -22.16 -10.16
C ASN A 363 -37.92 -22.31 -9.07
N GLY A 364 -36.90 -23.12 -9.35
CA GLY A 364 -35.90 -23.53 -8.38
C GLY A 364 -34.96 -22.40 -7.95
N HIS A 365 -35.35 -21.62 -6.95
CA HIS A 365 -34.45 -20.72 -6.26
C HIS A 365 -33.63 -21.53 -5.23
N ARG A 366 -32.42 -21.96 -5.61
CA ARG A 366 -31.46 -22.60 -4.68
C ARG A 366 -31.11 -21.73 -3.47
N ARG A 367 -31.44 -20.44 -3.50
CA ARG A 367 -31.29 -19.49 -2.40
C ARG A 367 -32.06 -19.94 -1.14
N ASP A 368 -33.24 -20.52 -1.30
CA ASP A 368 -34.11 -20.89 -0.18
C ASP A 368 -33.59 -22.12 0.60
N MET A 369 -32.63 -22.86 0.02
CA MET A 369 -31.99 -24.00 0.67
C MET A 369 -30.83 -23.59 1.58
N ILE A 370 -30.38 -22.32 1.52
CA ILE A 370 -29.26 -21.81 2.31
C ILE A 370 -29.78 -21.33 3.67
N ASP A 371 -29.04 -21.64 4.74
CA ASP A 371 -29.35 -21.17 6.09
C ASP A 371 -29.43 -19.62 6.16
N GLU A 372 -30.59 -19.09 6.56
CA GLU A 372 -30.82 -17.65 6.75
C GLU A 372 -29.81 -17.00 7.71
N ALA A 373 -29.24 -17.78 8.65
CA ALA A 373 -28.20 -17.27 9.53
C ALA A 373 -26.99 -16.75 8.73
N LEU A 374 -26.69 -17.30 7.56
CA LEU A 374 -25.59 -16.85 6.70
C LEU A 374 -25.91 -15.59 5.90
N LEU A 375 -27.20 -15.34 5.66
CA LEU A 375 -27.69 -14.18 4.90
C LEU A 375 -27.79 -12.90 5.73
N ARG A 376 -27.53 -12.97 7.04
CA ARG A 376 -27.58 -11.82 7.94
C ARG A 376 -26.48 -10.79 7.61
N PRO A 377 -26.73 -9.48 7.82
CA PRO A 377 -25.73 -8.43 7.64
C PRO A 377 -24.43 -8.72 8.39
N GLY A 378 -23.29 -8.41 7.76
CA GLY A 378 -21.96 -8.77 8.26
C GLY A 378 -21.48 -10.20 7.92
N ARG A 379 -22.29 -11.02 7.23
CA ARG A 379 -21.89 -12.30 6.63
C ARG A 379 -22.01 -12.20 5.10
N LEU A 380 -22.99 -12.87 4.48
CA LEU A 380 -23.31 -12.76 3.05
C LEU A 380 -24.32 -11.63 2.83
N GLU A 381 -23.88 -10.40 3.10
CA GLU A 381 -24.76 -9.22 3.12
C GLU A 381 -25.20 -8.79 1.72
N VAL A 382 -24.27 -8.82 0.74
CA VAL A 382 -24.60 -8.44 -0.64
C VAL A 382 -25.04 -9.68 -1.40
N GLN A 383 -26.26 -9.63 -1.92
CA GLN A 383 -26.86 -10.73 -2.66
C GLN A 383 -27.12 -10.26 -4.08
N MET A 384 -26.50 -10.91 -5.05
CA MET A 384 -26.63 -10.57 -6.46
C MET A 384 -27.30 -11.72 -7.18
N GLU A 385 -28.44 -11.41 -7.79
CA GLU A 385 -29.13 -12.34 -8.67
C GLU A 385 -28.51 -12.28 -10.06
N VAL A 386 -28.18 -13.45 -10.61
CA VAL A 386 -27.74 -13.64 -11.99
C VAL A 386 -28.89 -14.27 -12.76
N SER A 387 -29.72 -13.39 -13.33
CA SER A 387 -30.89 -13.73 -14.14
C SER A 387 -30.48 -14.30 -15.51
N LEU A 388 -31.49 -14.75 -16.27
CA LEU A 388 -31.31 -15.13 -17.67
C LEU A 388 -30.99 -13.87 -18.49
N PRO A 389 -30.08 -13.95 -19.48
CA PRO A 389 -29.70 -12.79 -20.28
C PRO A 389 -30.83 -12.35 -21.21
N ASP A 390 -31.01 -11.04 -21.32
CA ASP A 390 -31.88 -10.40 -22.31
C ASP A 390 -31.34 -10.60 -23.74
N GLU A 391 -32.12 -10.24 -24.76
CA GLU A 391 -31.72 -10.37 -26.16
C GLU A 391 -30.38 -9.70 -26.46
N PHE A 392 -30.20 -8.47 -25.98
CA PHE A 392 -28.93 -7.75 -26.09
C PHE A 392 -27.79 -8.47 -25.36
N GLY A 393 -28.06 -9.01 -24.17
CA GLY A 393 -27.08 -9.79 -23.41
C GLY A 393 -26.68 -11.09 -24.10
N ARG A 394 -27.63 -11.79 -24.72
CA ARG A 394 -27.36 -12.98 -25.53
C ARG A 394 -26.48 -12.65 -26.73
N LEU A 395 -26.74 -11.54 -27.41
CA LEU A 395 -25.90 -11.07 -28.52
C LEU A 395 -24.47 -10.80 -28.04
N GLN A 396 -24.29 -10.10 -26.91
CA GLN A 396 -22.96 -9.87 -26.34
C GLN A 396 -22.23 -11.17 -25.99
N ILE A 397 -22.92 -12.12 -25.34
CA ILE A 397 -22.35 -13.44 -25.00
C ILE A 397 -21.90 -14.17 -26.28
N LEU A 398 -22.75 -14.20 -27.31
CA LEU A 398 -22.41 -14.80 -28.60
C LEU A 398 -21.18 -14.13 -29.22
N ARG A 399 -21.12 -12.79 -29.21
CA ARG A 399 -19.96 -12.05 -29.73
C ARG A 399 -18.67 -12.40 -28.97
N ILE A 400 -18.71 -12.45 -27.64
CA ILE A 400 -17.55 -12.81 -26.81
C ILE A 400 -17.02 -14.20 -27.18
N HIS A 401 -17.90 -15.19 -27.28
CA HIS A 401 -17.49 -16.57 -27.58
C HIS A 401 -17.06 -16.77 -29.04
N THR A 402 -17.58 -15.95 -29.97
CA THR A 402 -17.25 -16.03 -31.39
C THR A 402 -16.11 -15.12 -31.83
N ALA A 403 -15.66 -14.19 -30.97
CA ALA A 403 -14.58 -13.24 -31.27
C ALA A 403 -13.30 -13.96 -31.75
N ARG A 404 -12.86 -15.01 -31.04
CA ARG A 404 -11.70 -15.81 -31.46
C ARG A 404 -11.92 -16.50 -32.80
N MET A 405 -13.11 -17.04 -33.05
CA MET A 405 -13.40 -17.69 -34.35
C MET A 405 -13.33 -16.69 -35.51
N ARG A 406 -13.73 -15.43 -35.26
CA ARG A 406 -13.60 -14.33 -36.21
C ARG A 406 -12.14 -13.92 -36.41
N GLU A 407 -11.37 -13.76 -35.35
CA GLU A 407 -9.93 -13.45 -35.42
C GLU A 407 -9.15 -14.47 -36.26
N TYR A 408 -9.49 -15.76 -36.17
CA TYR A 408 -8.85 -16.82 -36.94
C TYR A 408 -9.51 -17.10 -38.30
N ASN A 409 -10.42 -16.23 -38.78
CA ASN A 409 -11.15 -16.39 -40.05
C ASN A 409 -11.82 -17.77 -40.20
N LYS A 410 -12.39 -18.30 -39.11
CA LYS A 410 -13.13 -19.58 -39.07
C LYS A 410 -14.64 -19.39 -39.11
N MET A 411 -15.11 -18.15 -39.25
CA MET A 411 -16.54 -17.81 -39.38
C MET A 411 -16.79 -17.23 -40.77
N ASP A 412 -17.87 -17.69 -41.42
CA ASP A 412 -18.27 -17.16 -42.73
C ASP A 412 -18.75 -15.70 -42.59
N PRO A 413 -18.32 -14.77 -43.47
CA PRO A 413 -18.73 -13.36 -43.42
C PRO A 413 -20.23 -13.12 -43.51
N LYS A 414 -21.01 -14.10 -43.99
CA LYS A 414 -22.48 -14.02 -44.10
C LYS A 414 -23.22 -14.34 -42.80
N VAL A 415 -22.51 -14.79 -41.76
CA VAL A 415 -23.15 -15.05 -40.46
C VAL A 415 -23.47 -13.71 -39.83
N ASP A 416 -24.76 -13.34 -39.83
CA ASP A 416 -25.26 -12.14 -39.19
C ASP A 416 -25.00 -12.17 -37.70
N SER A 417 -23.97 -11.45 -37.29
CA SER A 417 -23.72 -11.07 -35.90
C SER A 417 -24.17 -9.62 -35.67
N CYS A 418 -25.24 -9.18 -36.31
CA CYS A 418 -25.86 -7.85 -36.21
C CYS A 418 -24.86 -6.73 -35.85
N ASP A 419 -23.82 -6.51 -36.66
CA ASP A 419 -22.89 -5.38 -36.47
C ASP A 419 -23.43 -4.08 -37.10
N ASN A 420 -24.76 -3.96 -37.27
CA ASN A 420 -25.47 -2.74 -37.61
C ASN A 420 -26.57 -2.43 -36.60
#